data_AF-A0A6N4WG59-F1
#
_entry.id   AF-A0A6N4WG59-F1
#
_cell.length_a   1.000
_cell.length_b   1.000
_cell.length_c   1.000
_cell.angle_alpha   90.00
_cell.angle_beta   90.00
_cell.angle_gamma   90.00
#
_symmetry.space_group_name_H-M   'P 1'
#
loop_
_entity.id
_entity.type
_entity.pdbx_description
1 polymer ?
#
loop_
_entity_poly.entity_id
_entity_poly.type
_entity_poly.pdbx_seq_one_letter_code
_entity_poly.pdbx_strand_id
1 'polypeptide(L)'
;MDTPERPKEAELIERRRLEQSPRLSVTRAAKLAGISEGRWRQIAKGYQQATKDTRIPVIAPPDTLARMADVVGSSPQELREAGRDDAADDLERLQSDDVPPADTRGGMAGVRAVMRRSQIMRKPEKDRSDEEVEWLSVYDAAHPRRLDPNIVSAGEIRPSDAIFDDWLAARNRMLNLVLEYAATRRISFQLAENELSQVQQMATDVQLGTGRPWTPPWNPGPEFEPGDEPWRAEWWSTWRHVPSSEAFPGTLGVISESGAGQYDVSAVKAFRQAVAAGEAPWRVGPEAGLNTVDIEAVWRPAQAMVYEGDLELTTWLRNRGASKQLSKYQDEVAAIGEDIASREGVKRFAKLALGTALINDRLHAVHVQMERNASGEAAEVLIEAEVALDLANISTEKFGPGRSGGDKPPPVGPRNNLTDVRPWRPHGPQRAG
;
A
#
# COMPACT_ATOMS: atom_id res chain seq x y z
N MET A 1 -29.96 -11.11 33.89
CA MET A 1 -29.07 -9.98 33.59
C MET A 1 -29.87 -8.96 32.83
N ASP A 2 -29.91 -7.74 33.34
CA ASP A 2 -30.76 -6.70 32.78
C ASP A 2 -30.17 -6.25 31.44
N THR A 3 -30.98 -6.38 30.39
CA THR A 3 -30.63 -5.82 29.09
C THR A 3 -30.71 -4.31 29.26
N PRO A 4 -29.62 -3.55 29.02
CA PRO A 4 -29.68 -2.10 29.15
C PRO A 4 -30.81 -1.58 28.27
N GLU A 5 -31.63 -0.70 28.85
CA GLU A 5 -32.74 -0.09 28.14
C GLU A 5 -32.20 0.65 26.91
N ARG A 6 -32.89 0.50 25.78
CA ARG A 6 -32.48 1.15 24.54
C ARG A 6 -32.72 2.67 24.69
N PRO A 7 -31.72 3.52 24.42
CA PRO A 7 -31.90 4.97 24.41
C PRO A 7 -32.97 5.40 23.39
N LYS A 8 -33.71 6.47 23.69
CA LYS A 8 -34.82 6.96 22.85
C LYS A 8 -34.37 7.29 21.43
N GLU A 9 -33.18 7.85 21.26
CA GLU A 9 -32.61 8.16 19.95
C GLU A 9 -32.33 6.88 19.14
N ALA A 10 -31.90 5.80 19.80
CA ALA A 10 -31.62 4.53 19.13
C ALA A 10 -32.92 3.86 18.65
N GLU A 11 -34.00 3.98 19.43
CA GLU A 11 -35.34 3.56 19.03
C GLU A 11 -35.87 4.38 17.84
N LEU A 12 -35.72 5.71 17.88
CA LEU A 12 -36.09 6.60 16.79
C LEU A 12 -35.43 6.21 15.47
N ILE A 13 -34.11 6.03 15.47
CA ILE A 13 -33.36 5.66 14.25
C ILE A 13 -33.83 4.32 13.70
N GLU A 14 -33.98 3.30 14.56
CA GLU A 14 -34.37 1.97 14.11
C GLU A 14 -35.82 1.94 13.60
N ARG A 15 -36.73 2.67 14.25
CA ARG A 15 -38.12 2.85 13.79
C ARG A 15 -38.15 3.49 12.41
N ARG A 16 -37.49 4.64 12.23
CA ARG A 16 -37.45 5.37 10.96
C ARG A 16 -36.83 4.56 9.83
N ARG A 17 -35.76 3.80 10.10
CA ARG A 17 -35.14 2.88 9.12
C ARG A 17 -36.13 1.82 8.63
N LEU A 18 -36.95 1.26 9.52
CA LEU A 18 -37.93 0.22 9.21
C LEU A 18 -39.17 0.75 8.47
N GLU A 19 -39.51 2.02 8.67
CA GLU A 19 -40.63 2.72 8.02
C GLU A 19 -40.34 3.12 6.57
N GLN A 20 -39.06 3.19 6.16
CA GLN A 20 -38.70 3.48 4.77
C GLN A 20 -39.22 2.42 3.80
N SER A 21 -39.65 2.86 2.60
CA SER A 21 -40.12 2.00 1.51
C SER A 21 -39.30 2.28 0.25
N PRO A 22 -38.49 1.32 -0.25
CA PRO A 22 -38.26 -0.02 0.32
C PRO A 22 -37.51 0.03 1.66
N ARG A 23 -37.68 -1.02 2.47
CA ARG A 23 -36.99 -1.12 3.78
C ARG A 23 -35.48 -1.02 3.60
N LEU A 24 -34.87 -0.08 4.33
CA LEU A 24 -33.43 0.16 4.25
C LEU A 24 -32.68 -0.89 5.06
N SER A 25 -31.87 -1.73 4.42
CA SER A 25 -31.05 -2.72 5.14
C SER A 25 -30.00 -2.01 6.03
N VAL A 26 -29.63 -2.66 7.14
CA VAL A 26 -28.64 -2.10 8.08
C VAL A 26 -27.30 -1.84 7.40
N THR A 27 -26.83 -2.78 6.56
CA THR A 27 -25.59 -2.63 5.79
C THR A 27 -25.63 -1.42 4.87
N ARG A 28 -26.76 -1.22 4.15
CA ARG A 28 -26.94 -0.05 3.28
C ARG A 28 -27.01 1.25 4.07
N ALA A 29 -27.74 1.26 5.18
CA ALA A 29 -27.86 2.42 6.05
C ALA A 29 -26.49 2.84 6.63
N ALA A 30 -25.71 1.88 7.13
CA ALA A 30 -24.36 2.11 7.65
C ALA A 30 -23.43 2.70 6.58
N LYS A 31 -23.44 2.13 5.36
CA LYS A 31 -22.67 2.65 4.22
C LYS A 31 -23.06 4.09 3.87
N LEU A 32 -24.35 4.40 3.87
CA LEU A 32 -24.86 5.76 3.58
C LEU A 32 -24.49 6.77 4.68
N ALA A 33 -24.37 6.33 5.94
CA ALA A 33 -23.95 7.18 7.05
C ALA A 33 -22.42 7.26 7.23
N GLY A 34 -21.65 6.60 6.36
CA GLY A 34 -20.19 6.59 6.44
C GLY A 34 -19.64 5.88 7.68
N ILE A 35 -20.35 4.86 8.21
CA ILE A 35 -19.91 4.07 9.37
C ILE A 35 -19.96 2.57 9.10
N SER A 36 -19.26 1.78 9.92
CA SER A 36 -19.31 0.32 9.81
C SER A 36 -20.67 -0.24 10.25
N GLU A 37 -21.08 -1.35 9.64
CA GLU A 37 -22.33 -2.05 9.98
C GLU A 37 -22.38 -2.43 11.47
N GLY A 38 -21.26 -2.93 12.01
CA GLY A 38 -21.14 -3.26 13.42
C GLY A 38 -21.40 -2.05 14.32
N ARG A 39 -20.83 -0.88 13.97
CA ARG A 39 -21.04 0.36 14.73
C ARG A 39 -22.49 0.83 14.67
N TRP A 40 -23.12 0.77 13.49
CA TRP A 40 -24.56 1.06 13.35
C TRP A 40 -25.39 0.19 14.29
N ARG A 41 -25.16 -1.13 14.29
CA ARG A 41 -25.92 -2.07 15.13
C ARG A 41 -25.73 -1.81 16.62
N GLN A 42 -24.52 -1.45 17.06
CA GLN A 42 -24.26 -1.10 18.46
C GLN A 42 -25.04 0.14 18.89
N ILE A 43 -25.03 1.20 18.05
CA ILE A 43 -25.77 2.44 18.31
C ILE A 43 -27.27 2.18 18.32
N ALA A 44 -27.81 1.52 17.28
CA ALA A 44 -29.24 1.21 17.18
C ALA A 44 -29.76 0.29 18.30
N LYS A 45 -28.89 -0.55 18.88
CA LYS A 45 -29.22 -1.36 20.06
C LYS A 45 -29.10 -0.59 21.38
N GLY A 46 -28.31 0.49 21.42
CA GLY A 46 -27.97 1.22 22.64
C GLY A 46 -26.83 0.61 23.46
N TYR A 47 -26.19 -0.46 22.98
CA TYR A 47 -25.12 -1.14 23.70
C TYR A 47 -24.18 -1.92 22.76
N GLN A 48 -22.95 -2.15 23.21
CA GLN A 48 -22.00 -3.09 22.63
C GLN A 48 -21.81 -4.30 23.53
N GLN A 49 -21.66 -5.47 22.91
CA GLN A 49 -21.39 -6.71 23.63
C GLN A 49 -19.87 -6.88 23.75
N ALA A 50 -19.33 -6.69 24.96
CA ALA A 50 -17.89 -6.82 25.23
C ALA A 50 -17.50 -8.28 25.47
N THR A 51 -18.35 -9.02 26.17
CA THR A 51 -18.26 -10.46 26.39
C THR A 51 -19.65 -11.07 26.24
N LYS A 52 -19.77 -12.40 26.31
CA LYS A 52 -21.07 -13.08 26.27
C LYS A 52 -22.06 -12.52 27.30
N ASP A 53 -21.55 -12.18 28.49
CA ASP A 53 -22.34 -11.77 29.65
C ASP A 53 -22.25 -10.27 29.97
N THR A 54 -21.32 -9.53 29.35
CA THR A 54 -21.12 -8.10 29.61
C THR A 54 -21.58 -7.24 28.45
N ARG A 55 -22.59 -6.40 28.70
CA ARG A 55 -23.08 -5.37 27.77
C ARG A 55 -22.67 -4.00 28.29
N ILE A 56 -22.09 -3.19 27.43
CA ILE A 56 -21.65 -1.83 27.73
C ILE A 56 -22.60 -0.87 27.01
N PRO A 57 -23.26 0.07 27.69
CA PRO A 57 -24.11 1.07 27.03
C PRO A 57 -23.29 1.89 26.03
N VAL A 58 -23.89 2.19 24.89
CA VAL A 58 -23.26 2.97 23.81
C VAL A 58 -24.11 4.20 23.55
N ILE A 59 -23.50 5.37 23.78
CA ILE A 59 -24.06 6.66 23.37
C ILE A 59 -23.35 7.07 22.08
N ALA A 60 -24.13 7.37 21.04
CA ALA A 60 -23.58 7.82 19.77
C ALA A 60 -23.03 9.26 19.90
N PRO A 61 -21.83 9.53 19.36
CA PRO A 61 -21.37 10.91 19.18
C PRO A 61 -22.39 11.74 18.38
N PRO A 62 -22.55 13.05 18.67
CA PRO A 62 -23.59 13.89 18.06
C PRO A 62 -23.56 13.84 16.53
N ASP A 63 -22.41 14.13 15.94
CA ASP A 63 -22.15 14.07 14.49
C ASP A 63 -22.47 12.70 13.87
N THR A 64 -22.13 11.61 14.54
CA THR A 64 -22.46 10.27 14.05
C THR A 64 -23.96 9.99 14.08
N LEU A 65 -24.64 10.42 15.15
CA LEU A 65 -26.09 10.27 15.28
C LEU A 65 -26.82 11.13 14.24
N ALA A 66 -26.34 12.35 13.99
CA ALA A 66 -26.85 13.24 12.95
C ALA A 66 -26.76 12.60 11.55
N ARG A 67 -25.62 12.00 11.20
CA ARG A 67 -25.51 11.23 9.93
C ARG A 67 -26.45 10.04 9.85
N MET A 68 -26.65 9.30 10.96
CA MET A 68 -27.61 8.20 10.99
C MET A 68 -29.05 8.70 10.80
N ALA A 69 -29.40 9.79 11.46
CA ALA A 69 -30.71 10.45 11.38
C ALA A 69 -31.02 10.95 9.96
N ASP A 70 -30.05 11.58 9.31
CA ASP A 70 -30.14 12.04 7.92
C ASP A 70 -30.45 10.88 6.96
N VAL A 71 -29.75 9.75 7.11
CA VAL A 71 -29.96 8.56 6.26
C VAL A 71 -31.35 7.96 6.43
N VAL A 72 -31.88 7.94 7.66
CA VAL A 72 -33.23 7.39 7.91
C VAL A 72 -34.34 8.41 7.67
N GLY A 73 -34.01 9.65 7.33
CA GLY A 73 -34.99 10.72 7.09
C GLY A 73 -35.68 11.20 8.37
N SER A 74 -34.96 11.19 9.49
CA SER A 74 -35.40 11.86 10.73
C SER A 74 -35.25 13.36 10.60
N SER A 75 -36.09 14.11 11.31
CA SER A 75 -35.97 15.56 11.43
C SER A 75 -35.16 15.96 12.67
N PRO A 76 -34.55 17.16 12.69
CA PRO A 76 -33.89 17.70 13.89
C PRO A 76 -34.81 17.76 15.11
N GLN A 77 -36.09 18.11 14.90
CA GLN A 77 -37.08 18.19 15.97
C GLN A 77 -37.29 16.83 16.67
N GLU A 78 -37.31 15.73 15.93
CA GLU A 78 -37.42 14.39 16.53
C GLU A 78 -36.20 14.01 17.36
N LEU A 79 -34.99 14.47 16.99
CA LEU A 79 -33.79 14.28 17.79
C LEU A 79 -33.87 15.08 19.10
N ARG A 80 -34.39 16.32 19.06
CA ARG A 80 -34.63 17.11 20.28
C ARG A 80 -35.65 16.44 21.19
N GLU A 81 -36.73 15.90 20.63
CA GLU A 81 -37.74 15.12 21.39
C GLU A 81 -37.17 13.83 22.01
N ALA A 82 -36.16 13.25 21.36
CA ALA A 82 -35.39 12.12 21.89
C ALA A 82 -34.34 12.54 22.96
N GLY A 83 -34.19 13.84 23.25
CA GLY A 83 -33.25 14.40 24.22
C GLY A 83 -31.84 14.57 23.68
N ARG A 84 -31.67 14.73 22.36
CA ARG A 84 -30.38 14.86 21.66
C ARG A 84 -30.30 16.17 20.87
N ASP A 85 -30.34 17.29 21.59
CA ASP A 85 -30.20 18.64 21.01
C ASP A 85 -28.87 18.81 20.26
N ASP A 86 -27.80 18.22 20.81
CA ASP A 86 -26.46 18.18 20.22
C ASP A 86 -26.47 17.60 18.78
N ALA A 87 -27.12 16.46 18.60
CA ALA A 87 -27.23 15.81 17.29
C ALA A 87 -28.24 16.50 16.37
N ALA A 88 -29.25 17.17 16.93
CA ALA A 88 -30.22 17.94 16.16
C ALA A 88 -29.57 19.13 15.46
N ASP A 89 -28.71 19.87 16.16
CA ASP A 89 -27.99 21.01 15.61
C ASP A 89 -26.98 20.58 14.52
N ASP A 90 -26.32 19.43 14.72
CA ASP A 90 -25.47 18.82 13.69
C ASP A 90 -26.29 18.36 12.47
N LEU A 91 -27.50 17.83 12.67
CA LEU A 91 -28.39 17.44 11.58
C LEU A 91 -28.90 18.65 10.79
N GLU A 92 -29.25 19.75 11.46
CA GLU A 92 -29.61 21.00 10.79
C GLU A 92 -28.47 21.50 9.91
N ARG A 93 -27.23 21.46 10.41
CA ARG A 93 -26.04 21.80 9.63
C ARG A 93 -25.85 20.87 8.44
N LEU A 94 -26.10 19.56 8.58
CA LEU A 94 -26.00 18.58 7.49
C LEU A 94 -27.10 18.72 6.42
N GLN A 95 -28.26 19.27 6.81
CA GLN A 95 -29.42 19.48 5.93
C GLN A 95 -29.44 20.87 5.32
N SER A 96 -28.83 21.87 5.96
CA SER A 96 -28.54 23.14 5.34
C SER A 96 -27.61 22.93 4.15
N ASP A 97 -27.96 23.51 3.01
CA ASP A 97 -27.15 23.44 1.79
C ASP A 97 -25.76 24.08 1.96
N ASP A 98 -25.52 24.78 3.08
CA ASP A 98 -24.27 25.49 3.41
C ASP A 98 -23.10 24.59 3.80
N VAL A 99 -23.23 23.26 3.77
CA VAL A 99 -22.07 22.38 4.01
C VAL A 99 -21.03 22.59 2.90
N PRO A 100 -19.80 23.03 3.23
CA PRO A 100 -18.75 23.18 2.26
C PRO A 100 -18.48 21.82 1.61
N PRO A 101 -18.43 21.73 0.28
CA PRO A 101 -18.28 20.44 -0.40
C PRO A 101 -16.96 19.74 -0.05
N ALA A 102 -15.96 20.45 0.45
CA ALA A 102 -14.72 19.88 1.01
C ALA A 102 -14.94 18.81 2.09
N ASP A 103 -16.01 18.92 2.88
CA ASP A 103 -16.30 18.02 3.99
C ASP A 103 -17.22 16.84 3.62
N THR A 104 -17.68 16.77 2.35
CA THR A 104 -18.60 15.71 1.88
C THR A 104 -17.90 14.43 1.44
N ARG A 105 -16.98 13.88 2.26
CA ARG A 105 -16.34 12.59 1.96
C ARG A 105 -17.29 11.41 2.22
N GLY A 106 -18.12 11.11 1.23
CA GLY A 106 -18.97 9.91 1.16
C GLY A 106 -20.37 10.08 1.76
N GLY A 107 -21.21 9.05 1.59
CA GLY A 107 -22.57 9.01 2.13
C GLY A 107 -23.60 9.89 1.41
N MET A 108 -24.73 10.15 2.09
CA MET A 108 -25.83 10.95 1.53
C MET A 108 -25.47 12.43 1.31
N ALA A 109 -24.59 13.00 2.14
CA ALA A 109 -24.11 14.36 1.96
C ALA A 109 -23.34 14.51 0.63
N GLY A 110 -22.47 13.55 0.29
CA GLY A 110 -21.82 13.49 -1.01
C GLY A 110 -22.82 13.32 -2.17
N VAL A 111 -23.85 12.49 -2.00
CA VAL A 111 -24.92 12.34 -3.01
C VAL A 111 -25.69 13.64 -3.20
N ARG A 112 -26.05 14.35 -2.12
CA ARG A 112 -26.71 15.66 -2.18
C ARG A 112 -25.83 16.70 -2.86
N ALA A 113 -24.54 16.75 -2.54
CA ALA A 113 -23.60 17.65 -3.19
C ALA A 113 -23.49 17.35 -4.70
N VAL A 114 -23.42 16.07 -5.11
CA VAL A 114 -23.48 15.69 -6.53
C VAL A 114 -24.79 16.13 -7.20
N MET A 115 -25.93 15.98 -6.51
CA MET A 115 -27.23 16.42 -7.03
C MET A 115 -27.32 17.95 -7.14
N ARG A 116 -26.88 18.70 -6.13
CA ARG A 116 -26.82 20.17 -6.15
C ARG A 116 -25.93 20.65 -7.29
N ARG A 117 -24.74 20.07 -7.45
CA ARG A 117 -23.86 20.32 -8.60
C ARG A 117 -24.57 20.08 -9.93
N SER A 118 -25.30 18.98 -10.07
CA SER A 118 -26.06 18.67 -11.28
C SER A 118 -27.17 19.70 -11.54
N GLN A 119 -27.87 20.15 -10.51
CA GLN A 119 -28.90 21.19 -10.61
C GLN A 119 -28.31 22.52 -11.06
N ILE A 120 -27.19 22.96 -10.46
CA ILE A 120 -26.49 24.19 -10.86
C ILE A 120 -25.98 24.07 -12.31
N MET A 121 -25.38 22.94 -12.67
CA MET A 121 -24.85 22.72 -14.02
C MET A 121 -25.93 22.65 -15.11
N ARG A 122 -27.18 22.29 -14.77
CA ARG A 122 -28.34 22.34 -15.68
C ARG A 122 -28.79 23.77 -15.96
N LYS A 123 -28.51 24.73 -15.08
CA LYS A 123 -28.77 26.14 -15.35
C LYS A 123 -27.77 26.66 -16.39
N PRO A 124 -28.23 27.43 -17.40
CA PRO A 124 -27.35 28.20 -18.27
C PRO A 124 -26.41 29.06 -17.42
N GLU A 125 -25.17 29.23 -17.85
CA GLU A 125 -24.14 29.91 -17.05
C GLU A 125 -24.54 31.33 -16.62
N LYS A 126 -25.23 32.07 -17.51
CA LYS A 126 -25.80 33.40 -17.25
C LYS A 126 -26.90 33.44 -16.17
N ASP A 127 -27.50 32.30 -15.84
CA ASP A 127 -28.62 32.19 -14.90
C ASP A 127 -28.17 31.61 -13.53
N ARG A 128 -26.87 31.34 -13.35
CA ARG A 128 -26.29 30.88 -12.08
C ARG A 128 -26.05 32.08 -11.17
N SER A 129 -26.34 31.97 -9.89
CA SER A 129 -25.98 33.02 -8.92
C SER A 129 -24.48 33.00 -8.62
N ASP A 130 -23.94 34.11 -8.12
CA ASP A 130 -22.53 34.19 -7.69
C ASP A 130 -22.21 33.14 -6.62
N GLU A 131 -23.14 32.90 -5.69
CA GLU A 131 -23.03 31.85 -4.67
C GLU A 131 -22.94 30.44 -5.29
N GLU A 132 -23.72 30.16 -6.35
CA GLU A 132 -23.66 28.88 -7.05
C GLU A 132 -22.33 28.69 -7.80
N VAL A 133 -21.78 29.77 -8.35
CA VAL A 133 -20.48 29.78 -9.02
C VAL A 133 -19.35 29.54 -8.02
N GLU A 134 -19.39 30.22 -6.87
CA GLU A 134 -18.44 30.01 -5.77
C GLU A 134 -18.53 28.58 -5.22
N TRP A 135 -19.75 28.10 -4.97
CA TRP A 135 -19.98 26.74 -4.51
C TRP A 135 -19.45 25.69 -5.49
N LEU A 136 -19.65 25.87 -6.80
CA LEU A 136 -19.09 24.99 -7.84
C LEU A 136 -17.55 24.99 -7.82
N SER A 137 -16.93 26.16 -7.61
CA SER A 137 -15.48 26.29 -7.52
C SER A 137 -14.92 25.50 -6.34
N VAL A 138 -15.51 25.68 -5.14
CA VAL A 138 -15.11 24.92 -3.94
C VAL A 138 -15.38 23.43 -4.13
N TYR A 139 -16.50 23.06 -4.76
CA TYR A 139 -16.84 21.67 -5.03
C TYR A 139 -15.81 21.01 -5.95
N ASP A 140 -15.51 21.61 -7.09
CA ASP A 140 -14.61 21.05 -8.08
C ASP A 140 -13.15 21.03 -7.58
N ALA A 141 -12.76 21.96 -6.69
CA ALA A 141 -11.47 21.91 -5.99
C ALA A 141 -11.39 20.77 -4.96
N ALA A 142 -12.46 20.51 -4.21
CA ALA A 142 -12.55 19.44 -3.24
C ALA A 142 -12.68 18.04 -3.88
N HIS A 143 -13.33 17.99 -5.04
CA HIS A 143 -13.55 16.80 -5.84
C HIS A 143 -12.90 17.00 -7.19
N PRO A 144 -11.55 17.04 -7.24
CA PRO A 144 -10.86 17.13 -8.51
C PRO A 144 -11.43 15.99 -9.36
N ARG A 145 -12.11 16.36 -10.45
CA ARG A 145 -12.56 15.38 -11.43
C ARG A 145 -11.34 14.50 -11.67
N ARG A 146 -11.49 13.17 -11.58
CA ARG A 146 -10.49 12.31 -12.21
C ARG A 146 -10.37 12.89 -13.60
N LEU A 147 -9.22 13.51 -13.88
CA LEU A 147 -8.96 14.07 -15.19
C LEU A 147 -9.35 12.96 -16.13
N ASP A 148 -10.22 13.27 -17.09
CA ASP A 148 -10.46 12.34 -18.18
C ASP A 148 -9.06 11.85 -18.59
N PRO A 149 -8.76 10.54 -18.59
CA PRO A 149 -7.41 10.06 -18.87
C PRO A 149 -6.87 10.57 -20.21
N ASN A 150 -7.74 11.14 -21.06
CA ASN A 150 -7.41 11.80 -22.32
C ASN A 150 -7.08 13.30 -22.20
N ILE A 151 -7.26 13.93 -21.04
CA ILE A 151 -6.96 15.34 -20.76
C ILE A 151 -5.75 15.38 -19.81
N VAL A 152 -4.61 15.86 -20.30
CA VAL A 152 -3.43 16.10 -19.43
C VAL A 152 -3.73 17.20 -18.41
N SER A 153 -2.95 17.26 -17.34
CA SER A 153 -3.13 18.17 -16.20
C SER A 153 -3.27 19.66 -16.53
N ALA A 154 -2.97 20.08 -17.76
CA ALA A 154 -3.11 21.45 -18.26
C ALA A 154 -4.38 21.71 -19.10
N GLY A 155 -5.30 20.76 -19.21
CA GLY A 155 -6.50 20.90 -20.05
C GLY A 155 -6.26 20.68 -21.54
N GLU A 156 -5.01 20.38 -21.93
CA GLU A 156 -4.70 19.97 -23.30
C GLU A 156 -5.22 18.54 -23.55
N ILE A 157 -5.86 18.35 -24.69
CA ILE A 157 -6.25 17.02 -25.15
C ILE A 157 -4.96 16.30 -25.54
N ARG A 158 -4.76 15.08 -25.03
CA ARG A 158 -3.62 14.25 -25.43
C ARG A 158 -3.62 14.08 -26.95
N PRO A 159 -2.47 14.23 -27.63
CA PRO A 159 -2.43 14.03 -29.06
C PRO A 159 -2.77 12.56 -29.36
N SER A 160 -3.48 12.33 -30.46
CA SER A 160 -4.11 11.05 -30.76
C SER A 160 -3.10 9.91 -30.92
N ASP A 161 -1.89 10.22 -31.38
CA ASP A 161 -0.75 9.31 -31.46
C ASP A 161 -0.29 8.84 -30.08
N ALA A 162 -0.12 9.74 -29.11
CA ALA A 162 0.23 9.37 -27.75
C ALA A 162 -0.86 8.53 -27.07
N ILE A 163 -2.14 8.80 -27.34
CA ILE A 163 -3.25 7.96 -26.86
C ILE A 163 -3.16 6.57 -27.49
N PHE A 164 -2.91 6.49 -28.79
CA PHE A 164 -2.80 5.23 -29.51
C PHE A 164 -1.60 4.39 -29.04
N ASP A 165 -0.44 5.00 -28.81
CA ASP A 165 0.75 4.33 -28.31
C ASP A 165 0.54 3.77 -26.90
N ASP A 166 -0.07 4.54 -26.00
CA ASP A 166 -0.44 4.07 -24.67
C ASP A 166 -1.45 2.92 -24.73
N TRP A 167 -2.44 3.03 -25.61
CA TRP A 167 -3.43 1.98 -25.83
C TRP A 167 -2.76 0.71 -26.36
N LEU A 168 -1.83 0.83 -27.31
CA LEU A 168 -1.09 -0.30 -27.86
C LEU A 168 -0.20 -0.96 -26.80
N ALA A 169 0.49 -0.16 -25.98
CA ALA A 169 1.28 -0.65 -24.86
C ALA A 169 0.42 -1.36 -23.82
N ALA A 170 -0.75 -0.80 -23.47
CA ALA A 170 -1.70 -1.43 -22.57
C ALA A 170 -2.25 -2.74 -23.14
N ARG A 171 -2.58 -2.76 -24.43
CA ARG A 171 -3.03 -3.97 -25.13
C ARG A 171 -1.97 -5.06 -25.13
N ASN A 172 -0.71 -4.72 -25.41
CA ASN A 172 0.40 -5.69 -25.38
C ASN A 172 0.63 -6.26 -23.97
N ARG A 173 0.57 -5.40 -22.94
CA ARG A 173 0.62 -5.87 -21.54
C ARG A 173 -0.54 -6.83 -21.23
N MET A 174 -1.75 -6.51 -21.68
CA MET A 174 -2.91 -7.37 -21.48
C MET A 174 -2.76 -8.70 -22.22
N LEU A 175 -2.26 -8.70 -23.46
CA LEU A 175 -1.98 -9.92 -24.22
C LEU A 175 -0.95 -10.82 -23.53
N ASN A 176 0.12 -10.25 -22.95
CA ASN A 176 1.10 -11.01 -22.18
C ASN A 176 0.46 -11.68 -20.96
N LEU A 177 -0.40 -10.97 -20.22
CA LEU A 177 -1.13 -11.55 -19.09
C LEU A 177 -2.07 -12.69 -19.52
N VAL A 178 -2.73 -12.58 -20.68
CA VAL A 178 -3.55 -13.67 -21.24
C VAL A 178 -2.68 -14.89 -21.57
N LEU A 179 -1.49 -14.68 -22.15
CA LEU A 179 -0.54 -15.76 -22.44
C LEU A 179 -0.03 -16.44 -21.17
N GLU A 180 0.32 -15.67 -20.13
CA GLU A 180 0.74 -16.19 -18.83
C GLU A 180 -0.38 -17.00 -18.15
N TYR A 181 -1.61 -16.49 -18.19
CA TYR A 181 -2.80 -17.21 -17.70
C TYR A 181 -3.02 -18.51 -18.48
N ALA A 182 -2.96 -18.45 -19.82
CA ALA A 182 -3.11 -19.62 -20.69
C ALA A 182 -2.05 -20.69 -20.39
N ALA A 183 -0.79 -20.28 -20.22
CA ALA A 183 0.32 -21.17 -19.89
C ALA A 183 0.14 -21.81 -18.51
N THR A 184 -0.24 -21.02 -17.50
CA THR A 184 -0.46 -21.49 -16.13
C THR A 184 -1.61 -22.51 -16.07
N ARG A 185 -2.72 -22.21 -16.77
CA ARG A 185 -3.91 -23.08 -16.86
C ARG A 185 -3.75 -24.23 -17.85
N ARG A 186 -2.67 -24.25 -18.65
CA ARG A 186 -2.44 -25.20 -19.74
C ARG A 186 -3.61 -25.26 -20.75
N ILE A 187 -4.19 -24.11 -21.05
CA ILE A 187 -5.27 -23.95 -22.04
C ILE A 187 -4.79 -23.17 -23.26
N SER A 188 -5.58 -23.17 -24.33
CA SER A 188 -5.27 -22.35 -25.51
C SER A 188 -5.44 -20.86 -25.20
N PHE A 189 -4.70 -20.01 -25.91
CA PHE A 189 -4.82 -18.55 -25.80
C PHE A 189 -6.27 -18.07 -26.01
N GLN A 190 -6.97 -18.61 -27.01
CA GLN A 190 -8.36 -18.22 -27.30
C GLN A 190 -9.30 -18.58 -26.14
N LEU A 191 -9.07 -19.70 -25.47
CA LEU A 191 -9.86 -20.09 -24.31
C LEU A 191 -9.55 -19.18 -23.12
N ALA A 192 -8.29 -18.86 -22.89
CA ALA A 192 -7.87 -17.90 -21.84
C ALA A 192 -8.49 -16.51 -22.02
N GLU A 193 -8.52 -15.98 -23.25
CA GLU A 193 -9.16 -14.70 -23.56
C GLU A 193 -10.67 -14.72 -23.22
N ASN A 194 -11.35 -15.81 -23.58
CA ASN A 194 -12.76 -16.02 -23.27
C ASN A 194 -13.02 -16.21 -21.76
N GLU A 195 -12.15 -16.91 -21.02
CA GLU A 195 -12.27 -17.06 -19.57
C GLU A 195 -12.05 -15.71 -18.86
N LEU A 196 -10.96 -14.99 -19.17
CA LEU A 196 -10.58 -13.74 -18.49
C LEU A 196 -11.60 -12.61 -18.71
N SER A 197 -12.18 -12.48 -19.90
CA SER A 197 -13.25 -11.50 -20.15
C SER A 197 -14.47 -11.73 -19.27
N GLN A 198 -14.79 -12.99 -19.00
CA GLN A 198 -15.90 -13.36 -18.14
C GLN A 198 -15.56 -13.22 -16.64
N VAL A 199 -14.31 -13.48 -16.24
CA VAL A 199 -13.80 -13.14 -14.89
C VAL A 199 -13.90 -11.63 -14.64
N GLN A 200 -13.55 -10.81 -15.63
CA GLN A 200 -13.67 -9.35 -15.53
C GLN A 200 -15.14 -8.91 -15.36
N GLN A 201 -16.06 -9.50 -16.12
CA GLN A 201 -17.48 -9.26 -15.96
C GLN A 201 -17.97 -9.65 -14.56
N MET A 202 -17.54 -10.81 -14.05
CA MET A 202 -17.85 -11.27 -12.70
C MET A 202 -17.34 -10.30 -11.63
N ALA A 203 -16.09 -9.84 -11.72
CA ALA A 203 -15.53 -8.85 -10.80
C ALA A 203 -16.33 -7.53 -10.81
N THR A 204 -16.78 -7.11 -12.00
CA THR A 204 -17.62 -5.93 -12.17
C THR A 204 -18.99 -6.12 -11.49
N ASP A 205 -19.62 -7.28 -11.66
CA ASP A 205 -20.90 -7.60 -11.03
C ASP A 205 -20.83 -7.66 -9.50
N VAL A 206 -19.72 -8.20 -8.96
CA VAL A 206 -19.45 -8.18 -7.52
C VAL A 206 -19.28 -6.74 -7.02
N GLN A 207 -18.51 -5.91 -7.73
CA GLN A 207 -18.28 -4.51 -7.36
C GLN A 207 -19.57 -3.68 -7.40
N LEU A 208 -20.44 -3.93 -8.38
CA LEU A 208 -21.73 -3.26 -8.53
C LEU A 208 -22.81 -3.83 -7.58
N GLY A 209 -22.52 -4.91 -6.87
CA GLY A 209 -23.47 -5.57 -5.96
C GLY A 209 -24.66 -6.19 -6.68
N THR A 210 -24.53 -6.49 -7.98
CA THR A 210 -25.58 -7.14 -8.78
C THR A 210 -25.68 -8.64 -8.46
N GLY A 211 -24.65 -9.21 -7.82
CA GLY A 211 -24.75 -10.39 -6.97
C GLY A 211 -25.33 -11.64 -7.64
N ARG A 212 -25.21 -11.78 -8.97
CA ARG A 212 -25.59 -13.05 -9.60
C ARG A 212 -24.63 -14.13 -9.10
N PRO A 213 -25.13 -15.28 -8.59
CA PRO A 213 -24.31 -16.46 -8.40
C PRO A 213 -23.90 -16.92 -9.80
N TRP A 214 -22.76 -16.42 -10.24
CA TRP A 214 -22.29 -16.65 -11.58
C TRP A 214 -21.43 -17.90 -11.54
N THR A 215 -21.98 -19.01 -12.00
CA THR A 215 -21.20 -20.22 -12.29
C THR A 215 -20.44 -19.95 -13.59
N PRO A 216 -19.10 -19.99 -13.60
CA PRO A 216 -18.35 -19.89 -14.83
C PRO A 216 -18.87 -20.91 -15.84
N PRO A 217 -19.16 -20.55 -17.10
CA PRO A 217 -19.56 -21.52 -18.12
C PRO A 217 -18.38 -22.38 -18.62
N TRP A 218 -17.20 -22.25 -18.02
CA TRP A 218 -16.04 -23.11 -18.25
C TRP A 218 -15.73 -23.95 -17.01
N ASN A 219 -15.03 -25.06 -17.24
CA ASN A 219 -14.56 -25.90 -16.15
C ASN A 219 -13.49 -25.13 -15.35
N PRO A 220 -13.74 -24.81 -14.07
CA PRO A 220 -12.80 -24.05 -13.25
C PRO A 220 -11.51 -24.84 -12.97
N GLY A 221 -11.42 -26.12 -13.31
CA GLY A 221 -10.24 -26.96 -13.15
C GLY A 221 -10.52 -28.19 -12.29
N PRO A 222 -9.67 -29.23 -12.34
CA PRO A 222 -9.83 -30.42 -11.52
C PRO A 222 -9.73 -30.17 -10.00
N GLU A 223 -9.21 -29.01 -9.59
CA GLU A 223 -9.09 -28.58 -8.20
C GLU A 223 -10.42 -28.11 -7.57
N PHE A 224 -11.50 -28.01 -8.35
CA PHE A 224 -12.83 -27.61 -7.87
C PHE A 224 -13.83 -28.75 -8.03
N GLU A 225 -14.56 -29.07 -6.96
CA GLU A 225 -15.60 -30.09 -6.95
C GLU A 225 -16.94 -29.55 -7.52
N PRO A 226 -17.82 -30.44 -8.03
CA PRO A 226 -19.17 -30.06 -8.41
C PRO A 226 -19.95 -29.46 -7.23
N GLY A 227 -20.21 -28.16 -7.29
CA GLY A 227 -20.88 -27.41 -6.21
C GLY A 227 -19.97 -26.41 -5.51
N ASP A 228 -18.66 -26.45 -5.76
CA ASP A 228 -17.76 -25.38 -5.38
C ASP A 228 -18.17 -24.08 -6.06
N GLU A 229 -17.93 -22.98 -5.36
CA GLU A 229 -18.18 -21.63 -5.83
C GLU A 229 -16.82 -21.02 -6.23
N PRO A 230 -16.23 -21.40 -7.37
CA PRO A 230 -14.89 -20.96 -7.76
C PRO A 230 -14.77 -19.44 -7.81
N TRP A 231 -15.86 -18.70 -8.01
CA TRP A 231 -15.89 -17.24 -7.94
C TRP A 231 -15.67 -16.66 -6.53
N ARG A 232 -15.79 -17.46 -5.48
CA ARG A 232 -15.45 -17.10 -4.10
C ARG A 232 -14.05 -17.53 -3.69
N ALA A 233 -13.32 -18.26 -4.55
CA ALA A 233 -11.98 -18.71 -4.21
C ALA A 233 -11.04 -17.51 -4.03
N GLU A 234 -10.24 -17.55 -2.97
CA GLU A 234 -9.31 -16.48 -2.57
C GLU A 234 -8.32 -16.13 -3.69
N TRP A 235 -8.09 -17.03 -4.65
CA TRP A 235 -7.20 -16.77 -5.78
C TRP A 235 -7.67 -15.64 -6.71
N TRP A 236 -8.99 -15.37 -6.79
CA TRP A 236 -9.52 -14.23 -7.55
C TRP A 236 -9.44 -12.91 -6.80
N SER A 237 -9.21 -12.95 -5.49
CA SER A 237 -8.92 -11.75 -4.72
C SER A 237 -7.44 -11.43 -4.83
N THR A 238 -7.10 -10.36 -5.58
CA THR A 238 -5.73 -9.85 -5.58
C THR A 238 -5.46 -9.24 -4.20
N TRP A 239 -4.45 -9.76 -3.51
CA TRP A 239 -3.94 -9.16 -2.28
C TRP A 239 -2.64 -8.44 -2.61
N ARG A 240 -2.60 -7.12 -2.40
CA ARG A 240 -1.37 -6.35 -2.44
C ARG A 240 -0.81 -6.27 -1.03
N HIS A 241 0.46 -6.62 -0.88
CA HIS A 241 1.21 -6.36 0.34
C HIS A 241 1.59 -4.88 0.40
N VAL A 242 0.98 -4.15 1.34
CA VAL A 242 1.23 -2.73 1.58
C VAL A 242 2.00 -2.59 2.90
N PRO A 243 3.05 -1.77 2.98
CA PRO A 243 3.66 -1.42 4.26
C PRO A 243 2.58 -0.91 5.22
N SER A 244 2.50 -1.50 6.40
CA SER A 244 1.50 -1.12 7.42
C SER A 244 1.59 0.38 7.77
N SER A 245 2.77 0.99 7.66
CA SER A 245 2.98 2.43 7.83
C SER A 245 2.25 3.31 6.82
N GLU A 246 1.97 2.79 5.63
CA GLU A 246 1.26 3.50 4.55
C GLU A 246 -0.25 3.58 4.84
N ALA A 247 -0.85 2.49 5.33
CA ALA A 247 -2.26 2.46 5.69
C ALA A 247 -2.54 2.88 7.14
N PHE A 248 -1.59 2.67 8.05
CA PHE A 248 -1.68 2.95 9.49
C PHE A 248 -0.37 3.57 9.99
N PRO A 249 -0.25 4.92 9.97
CA PRO A 249 0.93 5.62 10.46
C PRO A 249 1.33 5.18 11.87
N GLY A 250 2.62 4.89 12.09
CA GLY A 250 3.16 4.41 13.37
C GLY A 250 3.10 2.89 13.57
N THR A 251 2.79 2.12 12.52
CA THR A 251 2.85 0.65 12.57
C THR A 251 4.01 0.10 11.74
N LEU A 252 4.60 -1.00 12.24
CA LEU A 252 5.63 -1.79 11.56
C LEU A 252 5.01 -3.11 11.11
N GLY A 253 5.35 -3.55 9.89
CA GLY A 253 4.84 -4.78 9.27
C GLY A 253 4.27 -4.56 7.87
N VAL A 254 3.81 -5.66 7.26
CA VAL A 254 3.16 -5.69 5.94
C VAL A 254 1.70 -6.10 6.16
N ILE A 255 0.76 -5.42 5.50
CA ILE A 255 -0.65 -5.77 5.51
C ILE A 255 -1.10 -6.16 4.10
N SER A 256 -1.99 -7.13 4.03
CA SER A 256 -2.62 -7.51 2.77
C SER A 256 -3.84 -6.61 2.55
N GLU A 257 -3.82 -5.84 1.47
CA GLU A 257 -4.95 -5.06 0.96
C GLU A 257 -5.56 -5.82 -0.22
N SER A 258 -6.85 -6.16 -0.14
CA SER A 258 -7.54 -6.75 -1.28
C SER A 258 -7.69 -5.74 -2.41
N GLY A 259 -7.85 -6.19 -3.66
CA GLY A 259 -8.11 -5.32 -4.81
C GLY A 259 -9.37 -4.45 -4.68
N ALA A 260 -10.23 -4.71 -3.69
CA ALA A 260 -11.38 -3.90 -3.32
C ALA A 260 -11.09 -2.85 -2.21
N GLY A 261 -9.83 -2.69 -1.80
CA GLY A 261 -9.40 -1.76 -0.75
C GLY A 261 -9.73 -2.21 0.68
N GLN A 262 -9.91 -3.52 0.91
CA GLN A 262 -10.14 -4.06 2.26
C GLN A 262 -8.83 -4.62 2.83
N TYR A 263 -8.45 -4.15 4.02
CA TYR A 263 -7.24 -4.62 4.70
C TYR A 263 -7.53 -5.85 5.56
N ASP A 264 -6.63 -6.84 5.53
CA ASP A 264 -6.62 -7.93 6.52
C ASP A 264 -6.03 -7.43 7.85
N VAL A 265 -6.88 -6.76 8.63
CA VAL A 265 -6.56 -6.29 9.98
C VAL A 265 -6.39 -7.42 10.99
N SER A 266 -6.78 -8.66 10.66
CA SER A 266 -6.66 -9.80 11.57
C SER A 266 -5.20 -10.25 11.71
N ALA A 267 -4.42 -10.23 10.62
CA ALA A 267 -2.98 -10.50 10.64
C ALA A 267 -2.19 -9.49 11.49
N VAL A 268 -2.51 -8.20 11.39
CA VAL A 268 -1.89 -7.14 12.24
C VAL A 268 -2.20 -7.34 13.70
N LYS A 269 -3.45 -7.70 14.02
CA LYS A 269 -3.89 -7.92 15.39
C LYS A 269 -3.20 -9.15 15.99
N ALA A 270 -3.06 -10.23 15.22
CA ALA A 270 -2.34 -11.44 15.63
C ALA A 270 -0.85 -11.14 15.87
N PHE A 271 -0.20 -10.40 14.97
CA PHE A 271 1.20 -9.98 15.15
C PHE A 271 1.39 -9.13 16.42
N ARG A 272 0.52 -8.15 16.65
CA ARG A 272 0.56 -7.32 17.88
C ARG A 272 0.33 -8.13 19.14
N GLN A 273 -0.58 -9.11 19.11
CA GLN A 273 -0.83 -10.00 20.24
C GLN A 273 0.37 -10.89 20.53
N ALA A 274 1.03 -11.44 19.51
CA ALA A 274 2.26 -12.23 19.66
C ALA A 274 3.41 -11.38 20.24
N VAL A 275 3.61 -10.15 19.74
CA VAL A 275 4.61 -9.23 20.29
C VAL A 275 4.29 -8.85 21.75
N ALA A 276 3.03 -8.54 22.06
CA ALA A 276 2.59 -8.18 23.40
C ALA A 276 2.68 -9.35 24.40
N ALA A 277 2.52 -10.58 23.92
CA ALA A 277 2.72 -11.79 24.71
C ALA A 277 4.21 -12.14 24.92
N GLY A 278 5.14 -11.38 24.32
CA GLY A 278 6.57 -11.71 24.32
C GLY A 278 6.92 -12.90 23.43
N GLU A 279 5.98 -13.36 22.60
CA GLU A 279 6.07 -14.51 21.70
C GLU A 279 6.57 -14.09 20.31
N ALA A 280 7.47 -13.10 20.20
CA ALA A 280 8.07 -12.79 18.92
C ALA A 280 8.86 -14.02 18.42
N PRO A 281 8.45 -14.69 17.33
CA PRO A 281 9.09 -15.93 16.93
C PRO A 281 10.37 -15.60 16.17
N TRP A 282 11.50 -15.60 16.86
CA TRP A 282 12.72 -16.15 16.30
C TRP A 282 12.84 -17.58 16.84
N ARG A 283 12.02 -18.53 16.35
CA ARG A 283 12.24 -19.96 16.64
C ARG A 283 12.50 -20.73 15.35
N VAL A 284 13.73 -21.22 15.25
CA VAL A 284 14.13 -22.37 14.45
C VAL A 284 14.01 -23.59 15.37
N GLY A 285 13.06 -24.49 15.11
CA GLY A 285 12.91 -25.75 15.85
C GLY A 285 11.68 -26.58 15.42
N PRO A 286 11.69 -27.92 15.52
CA PRO A 286 11.08 -28.81 14.52
C PRO A 286 9.72 -29.44 14.86
N GLU A 287 8.90 -28.88 15.77
CA GLU A 287 7.75 -29.61 16.32
C GLU A 287 6.34 -29.07 16.00
N ALA A 288 6.17 -28.36 14.89
CA ALA A 288 4.84 -28.15 14.32
C ALA A 288 4.90 -28.50 12.83
N GLY A 289 4.09 -29.48 12.41
CA GLY A 289 4.05 -30.04 11.06
C GLY A 289 3.52 -29.09 9.98
N LEU A 290 4.11 -27.91 9.86
CA LEU A 290 4.09 -27.06 8.68
C LEU A 290 5.54 -26.97 8.19
N ASN A 291 5.76 -27.58 7.04
CA ASN A 291 7.07 -27.81 6.44
C ASN A 291 7.86 -26.51 6.28
N THR A 292 9.16 -26.62 6.59
CA THR A 292 10.31 -25.89 6.03
C THR A 292 10.08 -24.45 5.59
N VAL A 293 10.90 -23.52 6.10
CA VAL A 293 11.35 -22.40 5.26
C VAL A 293 11.85 -23.06 3.99
N ASP A 294 11.08 -22.95 2.91
CA ASP A 294 11.50 -23.42 1.62
C ASP A 294 12.70 -22.55 1.27
N ILE A 295 13.88 -23.10 1.51
CA ILE A 295 15.12 -22.43 1.21
C ILE A 295 15.08 -22.04 -0.26
N GLU A 296 14.45 -22.81 -1.18
CA GLU A 296 14.24 -22.37 -2.57
C GLU A 296 13.33 -21.15 -2.70
N ALA A 297 12.29 -20.98 -1.88
CA ALA A 297 11.38 -19.83 -1.98
C ALA A 297 12.00 -18.51 -1.50
N VAL A 298 12.99 -18.56 -0.59
CA VAL A 298 13.79 -17.40 -0.18
C VAL A 298 15.04 -17.25 -1.06
N TRP A 299 15.60 -18.37 -1.50
CA TRP A 299 16.80 -18.45 -2.34
C TRP A 299 16.51 -17.98 -3.75
N ARG A 300 15.44 -18.39 -4.43
CA ARG A 300 15.18 -17.99 -5.83
C ARG A 300 15.03 -16.48 -6.01
N PRO A 301 14.33 -15.73 -5.14
CA PRO A 301 14.29 -14.27 -5.21
C PRO A 301 15.64 -13.62 -4.86
N ALA A 302 16.37 -14.14 -3.86
CA ALA A 302 17.68 -13.62 -3.50
C ALA A 302 18.74 -13.91 -4.58
N GLN A 303 18.67 -15.09 -5.20
CA GLN A 303 19.52 -15.51 -6.31
C GLN A 303 19.15 -14.74 -7.58
N ALA A 304 17.88 -14.44 -7.83
CA ALA A 304 17.44 -13.55 -8.91
C ALA A 304 17.90 -12.10 -8.69
N MET A 305 17.79 -11.54 -7.48
CA MET A 305 18.35 -10.22 -7.15
C MET A 305 19.87 -10.18 -7.29
N VAL A 306 20.56 -11.25 -6.87
CA VAL A 306 22.01 -11.38 -7.07
C VAL A 306 22.33 -11.54 -8.54
N TYR A 307 21.61 -12.33 -9.34
CA TYR A 307 21.88 -12.51 -10.78
C TYR A 307 21.54 -11.29 -11.64
N GLU A 308 20.44 -10.59 -11.37
CA GLU A 308 20.08 -9.35 -12.08
C GLU A 308 21.03 -8.21 -11.69
N GLY A 309 21.35 -8.07 -10.40
CA GLY A 309 22.38 -7.14 -9.94
C GLY A 309 23.79 -7.51 -10.41
N ASP A 310 24.10 -8.80 -10.53
CA ASP A 310 25.35 -9.33 -11.07
C ASP A 310 25.46 -9.02 -12.57
N LEU A 311 24.38 -9.02 -13.34
CA LEU A 311 24.44 -8.65 -14.76
C LEU A 311 24.80 -7.17 -14.96
N GLU A 312 24.23 -6.27 -14.16
CA GLU A 312 24.54 -4.83 -14.22
C GLU A 312 25.94 -4.55 -13.69
N LEU A 313 26.32 -5.12 -12.54
CA LEU A 313 27.64 -4.95 -11.94
C LEU A 313 28.75 -5.60 -12.79
N THR A 314 28.53 -6.79 -13.34
CA THR A 314 29.49 -7.44 -14.26
C THR A 314 29.65 -6.68 -15.56
N THR A 315 28.56 -6.15 -16.12
CA THR A 315 28.61 -5.30 -17.33
C THR A 315 29.38 -4.02 -17.03
N TRP A 316 29.13 -3.39 -15.89
CA TRP A 316 29.84 -2.19 -15.44
C TRP A 316 31.34 -2.45 -15.22
N LEU A 317 31.71 -3.50 -14.46
CA LEU A 317 33.11 -3.87 -14.20
C LEU A 317 33.86 -4.28 -15.48
N ARG A 318 33.19 -4.99 -16.39
CA ARG A 318 33.76 -5.42 -17.69
C ARG A 318 34.03 -4.23 -18.59
N ASN A 319 33.09 -3.29 -18.71
CA ASN A 319 33.24 -2.08 -19.52
C ASN A 319 34.34 -1.14 -19.00
N ARG A 320 34.69 -1.24 -17.70
CA ARG A 320 35.74 -0.45 -17.03
C ARG A 320 37.10 -1.15 -16.94
N GLY A 321 37.24 -2.36 -17.50
CA GLY A 321 38.50 -3.12 -17.46
C GLY A 321 38.88 -3.68 -16.08
N ALA A 322 37.96 -3.68 -15.11
CA ALA A 322 38.17 -4.15 -13.73
C ALA A 322 38.09 -5.69 -13.59
N SER A 323 38.78 -6.39 -14.51
CA SER A 323 38.76 -7.86 -14.64
C SER A 323 39.22 -8.61 -13.39
N LYS A 324 40.17 -8.04 -12.62
CA LYS A 324 40.67 -8.65 -11.37
C LYS A 324 39.64 -8.63 -10.24
N GLN A 325 38.91 -7.53 -10.10
CA GLN A 325 37.86 -7.36 -9.09
C GLN A 325 36.67 -8.25 -9.43
N LEU A 326 36.33 -8.36 -10.71
CA LEU A 326 35.28 -9.25 -11.18
C LEU A 326 35.61 -10.73 -10.91
N SER A 327 36.83 -11.17 -11.23
CA SER A 327 37.28 -12.54 -10.92
C SER A 327 37.20 -12.84 -9.43
N LYS A 328 37.66 -11.91 -8.57
CA LYS A 328 37.62 -12.08 -7.12
C LYS A 328 36.20 -12.17 -6.56
N TYR A 329 35.29 -11.34 -7.07
CA TYR A 329 33.86 -11.40 -6.70
C TYR A 329 33.24 -12.74 -7.13
N GLN A 330 33.52 -13.21 -8.34
CA GLN A 330 33.04 -14.50 -8.84
C GLN A 330 33.57 -15.68 -8.02
N ASP A 331 34.85 -15.65 -7.62
CA ASP A 331 35.45 -16.64 -6.74
C ASP A 331 34.81 -16.66 -5.35
N GLU A 332 34.47 -15.50 -4.79
CA GLU A 332 33.78 -15.38 -3.49
C GLU A 332 32.33 -15.88 -3.55
N VAL A 333 31.58 -15.56 -4.61
CA VAL A 333 30.22 -16.08 -4.84
C VAL A 333 30.23 -17.60 -4.99
N ALA A 334 31.20 -18.14 -5.74
CA ALA A 334 31.37 -19.58 -5.90
C ALA A 334 31.71 -20.28 -4.56
N ALA A 335 32.62 -19.72 -3.77
CA ALA A 335 32.98 -20.25 -2.45
C ALA A 335 31.82 -20.22 -1.45
N ILE A 336 30.94 -19.21 -1.53
CA ILE A 336 29.71 -19.16 -0.71
C ILE A 336 28.74 -20.25 -1.16
N GLY A 337 28.62 -20.49 -2.47
CA GLY A 337 27.82 -21.58 -3.05
C GLY A 337 28.11 -22.96 -2.44
N GLU A 338 29.39 -23.24 -2.12
CA GLU A 338 29.82 -24.51 -1.55
C GLU A 338 29.61 -24.64 -0.02
N ASP A 339 29.45 -23.52 0.72
CA ASP A 339 29.41 -23.48 2.21
C ASP A 339 28.02 -23.12 2.79
N ILE A 340 26.99 -22.91 1.95
CA ILE A 340 25.63 -22.50 2.38
C ILE A 340 24.92 -23.53 3.29
N ALA A 341 25.35 -24.79 3.31
CA ALA A 341 24.83 -25.79 4.24
C ALA A 341 25.17 -25.48 5.71
N SER A 342 26.08 -24.53 5.97
CA SER A 342 26.44 -24.09 7.31
C SER A 342 25.76 -22.76 7.69
N ARG A 343 25.49 -22.60 9.00
CA ARG A 343 24.97 -21.33 9.56
C ARG A 343 25.89 -20.14 9.26
N GLU A 344 27.18 -20.40 9.04
CA GLU A 344 28.17 -19.37 8.73
C GLU A 344 28.15 -18.99 7.24
N GLY A 345 27.90 -19.95 6.33
CA GLY A 345 27.65 -19.71 4.92
C GLY A 345 26.44 -18.80 4.68
N VAL A 346 25.33 -19.01 5.41
CA VAL A 346 24.14 -18.15 5.34
C VAL A 346 24.43 -16.72 5.80
N LYS A 347 25.22 -16.53 6.85
CA LYS A 347 25.62 -15.17 7.30
C LYS A 347 26.52 -14.47 6.28
N ARG A 348 27.46 -15.19 5.68
CA ARG A 348 28.34 -14.65 4.63
C ARG A 348 27.54 -14.24 3.41
N PHE A 349 26.59 -15.06 2.97
CA PHE A 349 25.67 -14.74 1.88
C PHE A 349 24.81 -13.52 2.19
N ALA A 350 24.22 -13.43 3.38
CA ALA A 350 23.42 -12.27 3.78
C ALA A 350 24.25 -10.97 3.81
N LYS A 351 25.51 -11.02 4.28
CA LYS A 351 26.42 -9.86 4.26
C LYS A 351 26.78 -9.44 2.82
N LEU A 352 27.01 -10.42 1.93
CA LEU A 352 27.29 -10.17 0.52
C LEU A 352 26.08 -9.54 -0.19
N ALA A 353 24.88 -10.13 -0.03
CA ALA A 353 23.65 -9.63 -0.62
C ALA A 353 23.29 -8.21 -0.15
N LEU A 354 23.50 -7.93 1.15
CA LEU A 354 23.31 -6.58 1.70
C LEU A 354 24.33 -5.58 1.10
N GLY A 355 25.58 -6.01 0.90
CA GLY A 355 26.61 -5.23 0.24
C GLY A 355 26.26 -4.92 -1.22
N THR A 356 25.82 -5.92 -1.99
CA THR A 356 25.42 -5.75 -3.40
C THR A 356 24.19 -4.86 -3.53
N ALA A 357 23.19 -5.00 -2.64
CA ALA A 357 22.01 -4.13 -2.63
C ALA A 357 22.37 -2.66 -2.33
N LEU A 358 23.26 -2.42 -1.36
CA LEU A 358 23.75 -1.07 -1.04
C LEU A 358 24.55 -0.45 -2.19
N ILE A 359 25.31 -1.26 -2.93
CA ILE A 359 26.03 -0.81 -4.12
C ILE A 359 25.04 -0.46 -5.24
N ASN A 360 24.02 -1.29 -5.48
CA ASN A 360 23.00 -1.04 -6.51
C ASN A 360 22.15 0.20 -6.21
N ASP A 361 21.69 0.39 -4.97
CA ASP A 361 20.94 1.59 -4.58
C ASP A 361 21.77 2.87 -4.79
N ARG A 362 23.07 2.81 -4.51
CA ARG A 362 23.99 3.93 -4.74
C ARG A 362 24.27 4.16 -6.22
N LEU A 363 24.46 3.11 -7.02
CA LEU A 363 24.60 3.22 -8.48
C LEU A 363 23.34 3.82 -9.12
N HIS A 364 22.16 3.46 -8.62
CA HIS A 364 20.89 4.02 -9.08
C HIS A 364 20.74 5.49 -8.70
N ALA A 365 21.06 5.86 -7.45
CA ALA A 365 21.08 7.26 -7.01
C ALA A 365 22.07 8.12 -7.83
N VAL A 366 23.21 7.54 -8.21
CA VAL A 366 24.20 8.16 -9.09
C VAL A 366 23.65 8.33 -10.50
N HIS A 367 22.99 7.33 -11.08
CA HIS A 367 22.39 7.42 -12.41
C HIS A 367 21.38 8.59 -12.47
N VAL A 368 20.50 8.68 -11.48
CA VAL A 368 19.55 9.79 -11.32
C VAL A 368 20.25 11.14 -11.13
N GLN A 369 21.42 11.18 -10.48
CA GLN A 369 22.19 12.40 -10.28
C GLN A 369 23.00 12.81 -11.52
N MET A 370 23.45 11.85 -12.33
CA MET A 370 24.13 12.08 -13.61
C MET A 370 23.15 12.60 -14.67
N GLU A 371 21.92 12.09 -14.69
CA GLU A 371 20.85 12.64 -15.54
C GLU A 371 20.52 14.11 -15.19
N ARG A 372 20.80 14.53 -13.95
CA ARG A 372 20.52 15.88 -13.46
C ARG A 372 21.67 16.88 -13.63
N ASN A 373 22.92 16.42 -13.75
CA ASN A 373 24.10 17.31 -13.75
C ASN A 373 24.97 17.13 -15.00
N ALA A 374 25.05 18.17 -15.85
CA ALA A 374 25.71 18.14 -17.17
C ALA A 374 27.26 18.22 -17.16
N SER A 375 27.96 17.72 -16.15
CA SER A 375 29.44 17.58 -16.23
C SER A 375 29.94 16.35 -15.46
N GLY A 376 30.13 15.25 -16.19
CA GLY A 376 30.31 13.89 -15.66
C GLY A 376 31.66 13.58 -14.99
N GLU A 377 32.75 14.28 -15.31
CA GLU A 377 34.10 13.82 -14.93
C GLU A 377 34.42 13.86 -13.43
N ALA A 378 33.96 14.86 -12.68
CA ALA A 378 34.31 15.00 -11.26
C ALA A 378 33.51 14.08 -10.33
N ALA A 379 32.26 13.79 -10.69
CA ALA A 379 31.44 12.82 -9.96
C ALA A 379 32.00 11.40 -10.13
N GLU A 380 32.52 11.10 -11.32
CA GLU A 380 33.01 9.79 -11.71
C GLU A 380 34.25 9.34 -10.90
N VAL A 381 35.20 10.24 -10.63
CA VAL A 381 36.43 9.94 -9.86
C VAL A 381 36.14 9.70 -8.37
N LEU A 382 35.17 10.42 -7.79
CA LEU A 382 34.76 10.23 -6.38
C LEU A 382 34.10 8.86 -6.18
N ILE A 383 33.34 8.40 -7.16
CA ILE A 383 32.63 7.11 -7.13
C ILE A 383 33.60 5.94 -7.22
N GLU A 384 34.59 6.00 -8.11
CA GLU A 384 35.61 4.94 -8.23
C GLU A 384 36.40 4.76 -6.92
N ALA A 385 36.69 5.86 -6.22
CA ALA A 385 37.38 5.84 -4.94
C ALA A 385 36.52 5.22 -3.81
N GLU A 386 35.23 5.54 -3.74
CA GLU A 386 34.33 5.02 -2.71
C GLU A 386 33.96 3.54 -2.92
N VAL A 387 33.64 3.13 -4.15
CA VAL A 387 33.35 1.73 -4.47
C VAL A 387 34.59 0.84 -4.24
N ALA A 388 35.79 1.33 -4.56
CA ALA A 388 37.03 0.62 -4.26
C ALA A 388 37.29 0.50 -2.75
N LEU A 389 36.94 1.52 -1.96
CA LEU A 389 37.06 1.51 -0.50
C LEU A 389 36.09 0.50 0.14
N ASP A 390 34.85 0.47 -0.31
CA ASP A 390 33.82 -0.43 0.20
C ASP A 390 34.13 -1.90 -0.14
N LEU A 391 34.59 -2.19 -1.36
CA LEU A 391 35.06 -3.53 -1.74
C LEU A 391 36.33 -3.94 -0.97
N ALA A 392 37.23 -3.00 -0.65
CA ALA A 392 38.39 -3.27 0.18
C ALA A 392 38.03 -3.54 1.66
N ASN A 393 37.01 -2.86 2.19
CA ASN A 393 36.51 -3.06 3.56
C ASN A 393 35.79 -4.40 3.72
N ILE A 394 35.05 -4.85 2.70
CA ILE A 394 34.45 -6.19 2.67
C ILE A 394 35.54 -7.29 2.72
N SER A 395 36.70 -7.02 2.13
CA SER A 395 37.80 -8.00 2.01
C SER A 395 38.81 -8.04 3.17
N THR A 396 38.92 -7.00 4.00
CA THR A 396 40.05 -6.84 4.94
C THR A 396 39.78 -7.22 6.40
N GLU A 397 38.53 -7.53 6.78
CA GLU A 397 38.22 -8.15 8.07
C GLU A 397 38.69 -9.63 8.10
N LYS A 398 40.01 -9.83 8.25
CA LYS A 398 40.60 -11.15 8.50
C LYS A 398 40.20 -11.65 9.89
N PHE A 399 39.45 -12.75 9.95
CA PHE A 399 39.31 -13.55 11.16
C PHE A 399 40.65 -14.24 11.48
N GLY A 400 41.38 -13.73 12.48
CA GLY A 400 42.54 -14.41 13.03
C GLY A 400 42.13 -15.65 13.85
N PRO A 401 42.88 -16.76 13.80
CA PRO A 401 42.62 -17.90 14.67
C PRO A 401 42.96 -17.54 16.13
N GLY A 402 42.19 -18.11 17.07
CA GLY A 402 42.20 -17.77 18.49
C GLY A 402 43.59 -17.72 19.13
N ARG A 403 43.85 -16.67 19.92
CA ARG A 403 45.00 -16.60 20.82
C ARG A 403 44.70 -17.31 22.13
N SER A 404 45.41 -18.42 22.34
CA SER A 404 45.75 -18.92 23.67
C SER A 404 46.83 -18.03 24.32
N GLY A 405 47.00 -18.18 25.63
CA GLY A 405 47.63 -17.22 26.54
C GLY A 405 49.11 -16.87 26.29
N GLY A 406 49.54 -15.79 26.95
CA GLY A 406 50.96 -15.47 27.16
C GLY A 406 51.32 -14.01 26.94
N ASP A 407 51.71 -13.36 28.03
CA ASP A 407 52.56 -12.17 28.14
C ASP A 407 52.03 -10.75 27.85
N LYS A 408 52.04 -9.96 28.93
CA LYS A 408 51.92 -8.50 28.97
C LYS A 408 53.17 -7.83 28.39
N PRO A 409 53.05 -6.86 27.49
CA PRO A 409 54.09 -5.86 27.27
C PRO A 409 53.92 -4.64 28.20
N PRO A 410 55.00 -3.89 28.48
CA PRO A 410 55.07 -2.84 29.50
C PRO A 410 54.46 -1.50 29.03
N PRO A 411 54.21 -0.54 29.93
CA PRO A 411 53.53 0.70 29.60
C PRO A 411 54.48 1.69 28.90
N VAL A 412 54.00 2.33 27.84
CA VAL A 412 54.68 3.49 27.22
C VAL A 412 53.71 4.66 27.21
N GLY A 413 54.18 5.79 27.75
CA GLY A 413 53.42 6.99 28.09
C GLY A 413 53.08 7.94 26.91
N PRO A 414 52.67 9.19 27.23
CA PRO A 414 51.86 10.01 26.35
C PRO A 414 52.68 10.92 25.42
N ARG A 415 52.21 11.10 24.18
CA ARG A 415 52.61 12.20 23.27
C ARG A 415 51.38 12.57 22.41
N ASN A 416 50.73 13.69 22.68
CA ASN A 416 51.01 15.08 22.25
C ASN A 416 50.50 15.41 20.84
N ASN A 417 49.53 16.31 20.86
CA ASN A 417 48.97 17.17 19.81
C ASN A 417 49.98 17.65 18.76
N LEU A 418 49.54 17.66 17.51
CA LEU A 418 49.96 18.69 16.54
C LEU A 418 48.77 19.06 15.64
N THR A 419 48.17 20.19 15.99
CA THR A 419 47.50 21.12 15.08
C THR A 419 48.53 21.71 14.12
N ASP A 420 48.30 21.63 12.81
CA ASP A 420 48.84 22.61 11.87
C ASP A 420 48.02 22.62 10.56
N VAL A 421 47.11 23.58 10.47
CA VAL A 421 46.36 23.92 9.25
C VAL A 421 47.03 25.16 8.66
N ARG A 422 47.57 25.06 7.44
CA ARG A 422 48.01 26.22 6.66
C ARG A 422 46.88 26.67 5.72
N PRO A 423 46.53 27.96 5.65
CA PRO A 423 45.56 28.45 4.69
C PRO A 423 46.17 28.70 3.31
N TRP A 424 45.38 28.36 2.30
CA TRP A 424 45.63 28.47 0.86
C TRP A 424 45.52 29.93 0.38
N ARG A 425 46.39 30.37 -0.55
CA ARG A 425 46.33 31.69 -1.22
C ARG A 425 45.92 31.50 -2.70
N PRO A 426 45.04 32.33 -3.26
CA PRO A 426 44.73 32.29 -4.69
C PRO A 426 45.68 33.17 -5.51
N HIS A 427 46.06 32.67 -6.69
CA HIS A 427 46.80 33.40 -7.73
C HIS A 427 45.85 34.27 -8.57
N GLY A 428 46.28 35.51 -8.87
CA GLY A 428 45.61 36.44 -9.77
C GLY A 428 45.88 36.17 -11.27
N PRO A 429 45.16 36.86 -12.18
CA PRO A 429 45.11 36.52 -13.60
C PRO A 429 46.31 37.09 -14.39
N GLN A 430 46.91 36.26 -15.24
CA GLN A 430 47.84 36.70 -16.28
C GLN A 430 47.07 37.28 -17.47
N ARG A 431 47.47 38.48 -17.90
CA ARG A 431 47.07 39.08 -19.18
C ARG A 431 47.97 38.50 -20.29
N ALA A 432 47.36 38.10 -21.40
CA ALA A 432 48.06 37.82 -22.65
C ALA A 432 48.11 39.10 -23.51
N GLY A 433 49.29 39.37 -24.07
CA GLY A 433 49.50 40.19 -25.25
C GLY A 433 50.04 39.31 -26.37
#